data_AF-A0A4R6I241-F1
#
_entry.id   AF-A0A4R6I241-F1
#
_cell.length_a   1.000
_cell.length_b   1.000
_cell.length_c   1.000
_cell.angle_alpha   90.00
_cell.angle_beta   90.00
_cell.angle_gamma   90.00
#
_symmetry.space_group_name_H-M   'P 1'
#
loop_
_entity.id
_entity.type
_entity.pdbx_description
1 polymer ?
#
loop_
_entity_poly.entity_id
_entity_poly.type
_entity_poly.pdbx_seq_one_letter_code
_entity_poly.pdbx_strand_id
1 'polypeptide(L)'
;MSNTRSSLDSSTRKQLTETSELPGATGWDVESQDPYPTRTACPPQQKWIERQEAVVKGRDYPGPLSQDKLDEFEEKGFIFLPHFVEGEELKALQNEIRELTSREEYLGRDFSITEPQGEEIRSLFAVHFLSERLNALANDERLTQRVRQILGGDAYIHQSRINYKPGFVGKGFNWHSDFETWHAEDGMPRMHAVSASLILTDNHHFNGPLMLVPGSQNAFVPCVGETPEDNYRNSLKSQEIGVPSQEVLAELIAKGGGIEAATGDAGGLLLFDCNVLHASNANMSPDPRSNVFFVYNRLDNRCQAPFAAPKPRPRFLAHEPGEDWTP
;
A
#
# COMPACT_ATOMS: atom_id res chain seq x y z
N MET A 1 -4.57 93.46 -12.48
CA MET A 1 -5.79 93.75 -13.29
C MET A 1 -6.56 92.45 -13.44
N SER A 2 -7.89 92.44 -13.28
CA SER A 2 -8.87 91.35 -13.59
C SER A 2 -8.60 89.95 -12.98
N ASN A 3 -9.47 89.34 -12.15
CA ASN A 3 -10.75 88.64 -12.50
C ASN A 3 -10.62 87.73 -13.74
N THR A 4 -10.96 86.43 -13.75
CA THR A 4 -12.00 85.64 -13.03
C THR A 4 -11.49 84.20 -12.72
N ARG A 5 -11.90 83.48 -11.65
CA ARG A 5 -13.11 82.60 -11.52
C ARG A 5 -13.42 81.77 -12.81
N SER A 6 -13.78 80.48 -12.79
CA SER A 6 -14.21 79.57 -11.71
C SER A 6 -14.01 78.09 -12.13
N SER A 7 -14.15 77.18 -11.14
CA SER A 7 -14.43 75.74 -11.27
C SER A 7 -13.26 74.80 -11.64
N LEU A 8 -13.04 73.66 -10.96
CA LEU A 8 -13.67 73.14 -9.72
C LEU A 8 -12.76 72.14 -8.95
N ASP A 9 -13.26 71.75 -7.78
CA ASP A 9 -12.89 70.75 -6.76
C ASP A 9 -12.97 69.27 -7.26
N SER A 10 -12.43 68.25 -6.57
CA SER A 10 -12.01 68.17 -5.16
C SER A 10 -10.81 67.24 -4.89
N SER A 11 -10.32 67.28 -3.65
CA SER A 11 -9.12 66.61 -3.15
C SER A 11 -9.21 65.10 -2.93
N THR A 12 -8.12 64.38 -3.25
CA THR A 12 -7.70 63.20 -2.45
C THR A 12 -6.21 63.23 -2.16
N ARG A 13 -5.85 62.89 -0.92
CA ARG A 13 -4.55 63.10 -0.26
C ARG A 13 -3.55 62.00 -0.67
N LYS A 14 -2.35 62.37 -1.12
CA LYS A 14 -1.21 61.43 -1.13
C LYS A 14 -0.67 61.25 0.28
N GLN A 15 -0.57 60.00 0.74
CA GLN A 15 0.35 59.60 1.80
C GLN A 15 0.85 58.18 1.47
N LEU A 16 2.17 58.00 1.45
CA LEU A 16 2.78 56.69 1.33
C LEU A 16 2.79 56.02 2.71
N THR A 17 2.57 54.72 2.74
CA THR A 17 3.09 53.81 3.77
C THR A 17 3.55 52.53 3.09
N GLU A 18 4.74 52.07 3.45
CA GLU A 18 5.36 50.87 2.90
C GLU A 18 4.70 49.60 3.44
N THR A 19 4.55 48.60 2.59
CA THR A 19 4.52 47.18 2.99
C THR A 19 5.29 46.38 1.95
N SER A 20 6.22 45.55 2.40
CA SER A 20 7.10 44.73 1.56
C SER A 20 6.33 43.62 0.84
N GLU A 21 6.38 43.60 -0.49
CA GLU A 21 5.95 42.44 -1.27
C GLU A 21 7.05 41.36 -1.24
N LEU A 22 6.76 40.23 -0.61
CA LEU A 22 7.51 38.99 -0.81
C LEU A 22 7.15 38.41 -2.19
N PRO A 23 8.10 37.91 -2.99
CA PRO A 23 7.80 37.34 -4.31
C PRO A 23 6.82 36.18 -4.20
N GLY A 24 5.76 36.25 -5.01
CA GLY A 24 4.56 35.43 -4.89
C GLY A 24 4.80 33.94 -4.71
N ALA A 25 4.16 33.40 -3.68
CA ALA A 25 3.71 32.02 -3.68
C ALA A 25 2.69 31.85 -4.83
N THR A 26 3.17 31.48 -6.02
CA THR A 26 2.31 31.04 -7.11
C THR A 26 1.63 29.74 -6.67
N GLY A 27 0.30 29.79 -6.53
CA GLY A 27 -0.49 28.63 -6.14
C GLY A 27 -0.24 27.46 -7.08
N TRP A 28 -0.01 26.28 -6.51
CA TRP A 28 0.07 25.02 -7.27
C TRP A 28 -1.35 24.49 -7.52
N ASP A 29 -2.22 25.33 -8.07
CA ASP A 29 -3.50 24.92 -8.66
C ASP A 29 -3.22 24.39 -10.08
N VAL A 30 -2.44 23.32 -10.14
CA VAL A 30 -2.54 22.36 -11.23
C VAL A 30 -3.46 21.28 -10.69
N GLU A 31 -4.68 21.18 -11.23
CA GLU A 31 -5.46 19.94 -11.11
C GLU A 31 -4.59 18.83 -11.70
N SER A 32 -3.90 18.08 -10.84
CA SER A 32 -2.97 17.05 -11.27
C SER A 32 -3.81 15.94 -11.88
N GLN A 33 -3.85 15.90 -13.21
CA GLN A 33 -4.60 14.91 -13.96
C GLN A 33 -4.31 13.52 -13.40
N ASP A 34 -5.37 12.81 -13.03
CA ASP A 34 -5.30 11.47 -12.48
C ASP A 34 -4.47 10.57 -13.43
N PRO A 35 -3.31 10.04 -12.97
CA PRO A 35 -2.46 9.19 -13.79
C PRO A 35 -3.00 7.76 -13.95
N TYR A 36 -3.87 7.31 -13.06
CA TYR A 36 -4.32 5.91 -12.93
C TYR A 36 -5.84 5.80 -12.69
N PRO A 37 -6.68 6.44 -13.53
CA PRO A 37 -8.13 6.47 -13.35
C PRO A 37 -8.73 5.06 -13.32
N THR A 38 -9.57 4.80 -12.31
CA THR A 38 -10.19 3.50 -12.03
C THR A 38 -11.60 3.68 -11.42
N ARG A 39 -12.29 2.56 -11.12
CA ARG A 39 -13.67 2.48 -10.56
C ARG A 39 -14.71 3.21 -11.43
N THR A 40 -14.50 3.19 -12.74
CA THR A 40 -15.37 3.85 -13.71
C THR A 40 -16.68 3.09 -13.92
N ALA A 41 -17.76 3.82 -14.23
CA ALA A 41 -19.08 3.24 -14.49
C ALA A 41 -19.14 2.35 -15.75
N CYS A 42 -18.22 2.55 -16.70
CA CYS A 42 -18.04 1.69 -17.88
C CYS A 42 -16.60 1.17 -17.94
N PRO A 43 -16.36 0.00 -18.57
CA PRO A 43 -15.01 -0.48 -18.84
C PRO A 43 -14.18 0.55 -19.63
N PRO A 44 -12.89 0.73 -19.30
CA PRO A 44 -11.99 1.56 -20.10
C PRO A 44 -11.80 0.98 -21.51
N GLN A 45 -11.45 1.84 -22.48
CA GLN A 45 -11.15 1.40 -23.86
C GLN A 45 -9.82 0.62 -23.93
N GLN A 46 -8.87 0.93 -23.05
CA GLN A 46 -7.61 0.21 -22.90
C GLN A 46 -7.72 -0.77 -21.73
N LYS A 47 -7.22 -2.00 -21.91
CA LYS A 47 -7.27 -3.06 -20.89
C LYS A 47 -6.47 -2.73 -19.63
N TRP A 48 -5.40 -1.96 -19.78
CA TRP A 48 -4.54 -1.45 -18.71
C TRP A 48 -3.86 -0.16 -19.17
N ILE A 49 -3.32 0.59 -18.21
CA ILE A 49 -2.46 1.76 -18.40
C ILE A 49 -1.02 1.29 -18.13
N GLU A 50 -0.09 1.55 -19.04
CA GLU A 50 1.33 1.26 -18.81
C GLU A 50 1.90 2.20 -17.72
N ARG A 51 2.72 1.65 -16.82
CA ARG A 51 3.29 2.35 -15.66
C ARG A 51 4.13 3.57 -16.09
N GLN A 52 3.95 4.69 -15.39
CA GLN A 52 4.63 5.96 -15.66
C GLN A 52 5.92 6.14 -14.86
N GLU A 53 6.07 5.44 -13.73
CA GLU A 53 7.23 5.52 -12.84
C GLU A 53 8.16 4.30 -12.97
N ALA A 54 9.48 4.47 -12.75
CA ALA A 54 10.39 3.33 -12.64
C ALA A 54 9.94 2.33 -11.56
N VAL A 55 10.28 1.05 -11.69
CA VAL A 55 9.98 0.06 -10.63
C VAL A 55 11.00 0.26 -9.50
N VAL A 56 12.29 0.15 -9.80
CA VAL A 56 13.38 0.48 -8.87
C VAL A 56 13.81 1.94 -9.04
N LYS A 57 13.73 2.69 -7.94
CA LYS A 57 13.93 4.15 -7.88
C LYS A 57 15.13 4.55 -7.02
N GLY A 58 15.66 3.62 -6.23
CA GLY A 58 16.80 3.80 -5.31
C GLY A 58 18.03 2.99 -5.69
N ARG A 59 18.22 2.64 -6.97
CA ARG A 59 19.26 1.71 -7.45
C ARG A 59 20.70 2.06 -7.01
N ASP A 60 21.00 3.36 -6.89
CA ASP A 60 22.30 3.89 -6.47
C ASP A 60 22.45 4.04 -4.94
N TYR A 61 21.40 3.77 -4.15
CA TYR A 61 21.49 3.85 -2.69
C TYR A 61 22.30 2.66 -2.14
N PRO A 62 23.17 2.88 -1.13
CA PRO A 62 23.82 1.79 -0.43
C PRO A 62 22.78 0.97 0.34
N GLY A 63 22.94 -0.35 0.31
CA GLY A 63 22.10 -1.28 1.06
C GLY A 63 22.41 -2.74 0.73
N PRO A 64 21.68 -3.69 1.33
CA PRO A 64 22.00 -5.11 1.28
C PRO A 64 21.42 -5.88 0.08
N LEU A 65 20.64 -5.24 -0.81
CA LEU A 65 20.28 -5.83 -2.10
C LEU A 65 21.43 -5.66 -3.10
N SER A 66 21.82 -6.75 -3.76
CA SER A 66 22.71 -6.72 -4.92
C SER A 66 21.99 -6.13 -6.14
N GLN A 67 22.75 -5.71 -7.17
CA GLN A 67 22.14 -5.25 -8.42
C GLN A 67 21.28 -6.34 -9.07
N ASP A 68 21.74 -7.60 -9.09
CA ASP A 68 20.96 -8.75 -9.56
C ASP A 68 19.59 -8.88 -8.87
N LYS A 69 19.50 -8.57 -7.56
CA LYS A 69 18.24 -8.60 -6.81
C LYS A 69 17.36 -7.37 -7.05
N LEU A 70 17.96 -6.24 -7.43
CA LEU A 70 17.21 -5.07 -7.91
C LEU A 70 16.69 -5.31 -9.33
N ASP A 71 17.47 -5.98 -10.19
CA ASP A 71 17.05 -6.38 -11.54
C ASP A 71 15.91 -7.40 -11.48
N GLU A 72 15.99 -8.42 -10.62
CA GLU A 72 14.90 -9.37 -10.36
C GLU A 72 13.63 -8.65 -9.88
N PHE A 73 13.75 -7.66 -8.99
CA PHE A 73 12.62 -6.86 -8.53
C PHE A 73 12.04 -5.96 -9.63
N GLU A 74 12.89 -5.36 -10.46
CA GLU A 74 12.48 -4.49 -11.58
C GLU A 74 11.72 -5.29 -12.65
N GLU A 75 12.23 -6.47 -13.02
CA GLU A 75 11.62 -7.39 -13.98
C GLU A 75 10.32 -8.01 -13.43
N LYS A 76 10.38 -8.68 -12.27
CA LYS A 76 9.25 -9.47 -11.74
C LYS A 76 8.25 -8.68 -10.93
N GLY A 77 8.66 -7.56 -10.34
CA GLY A 77 7.87 -6.80 -9.36
C GLY A 77 7.95 -7.35 -7.94
N PHE A 78 8.76 -8.38 -7.67
CA PHE A 78 8.93 -8.98 -6.35
C PHE A 78 10.25 -9.75 -6.22
N ILE A 79 10.73 -9.91 -4.99
CA ILE A 79 11.84 -10.81 -4.62
C ILE A 79 11.54 -11.52 -3.31
N PHE A 80 11.93 -12.80 -3.22
CA PHE A 80 11.97 -13.54 -1.97
C PHE A 80 13.40 -13.62 -1.42
N LEU A 81 13.52 -13.40 -0.11
CA LEU A 81 14.76 -13.37 0.65
C LEU A 81 14.64 -14.39 1.80
N PRO A 82 15.15 -15.62 1.64
CA PRO A 82 15.11 -16.62 2.72
C PRO A 82 16.01 -16.19 3.89
N HIS A 83 15.77 -16.74 5.08
CA HIS A 83 16.59 -16.53 6.28
C HIS A 83 16.76 -15.04 6.67
N PHE A 84 15.69 -14.23 6.58
CA PHE A 84 15.75 -12.81 6.95
C PHE A 84 15.72 -12.60 8.48
N VAL A 85 14.92 -13.38 9.20
CA VAL A 85 15.01 -13.58 10.66
C VAL A 85 15.05 -15.07 10.97
N GLU A 86 15.75 -15.47 12.02
CA GLU A 86 15.91 -16.88 12.39
C GLU A 86 15.96 -17.08 13.92
N GLY A 87 15.96 -18.34 14.37
CA GLY A 87 16.24 -18.71 15.76
C GLY A 87 15.30 -18.06 16.78
N GLU A 88 15.87 -17.40 17.79
CA GLU A 88 15.10 -16.78 18.88
C GLU A 88 14.34 -15.52 18.43
N GLU A 89 14.79 -14.81 17.39
CA GLU A 89 14.06 -13.66 16.83
C GLU A 89 12.75 -14.12 16.18
N LEU A 90 12.82 -15.15 15.35
CA LEU A 90 11.64 -15.76 14.72
C LEU A 90 10.64 -16.27 15.76
N LYS A 91 11.11 -16.99 16.80
CA LYS A 91 10.26 -17.47 17.90
C LYS A 91 9.58 -16.34 18.66
N ALA A 92 10.31 -15.25 18.93
CA ALA A 92 9.76 -14.08 19.61
C ALA A 92 8.64 -13.42 18.78
N LEU A 93 8.82 -13.29 17.46
CA LEU A 93 7.80 -12.77 16.55
C LEU A 93 6.56 -13.70 16.43
N GLN A 94 6.77 -15.01 16.40
CA GLN A 94 5.69 -16.00 16.43
C GLN A 94 4.86 -15.93 17.73
N ASN A 95 5.52 -15.72 18.87
CA ASN A 95 4.84 -15.55 20.16
C ASN A 95 4.08 -14.22 20.22
N GLU A 96 4.70 -13.11 19.80
CA GLU A 96 4.10 -11.77 19.75
C GLU A 96 2.79 -11.77 18.95
N ILE A 97 2.78 -12.37 17.75
CA ILE A 97 1.56 -12.47 16.94
C ILE A 97 0.50 -13.35 17.61
N ARG A 98 0.89 -14.48 18.22
CA ARG A 98 -0.05 -15.34 18.94
C ARG A 98 -0.71 -14.58 20.10
N GLU A 99 0.08 -13.83 20.87
CA GLU A 99 -0.42 -12.99 21.95
C GLU A 99 -1.40 -11.92 21.43
N LEU A 100 -1.00 -11.13 20.42
CA LEU A 100 -1.85 -10.08 19.82
C LEU A 100 -3.18 -10.63 19.26
N THR A 101 -3.13 -11.75 18.52
CA THR A 101 -4.34 -12.38 17.93
C THR A 101 -5.21 -13.12 18.95
N SER A 102 -4.71 -13.35 20.17
CA SER A 102 -5.47 -13.96 21.28
C SER A 102 -6.12 -12.95 22.23
N ARG A 103 -5.92 -11.64 22.01
CA ARG A 103 -6.44 -10.60 22.92
C ARG A 103 -7.94 -10.39 22.75
N GLU A 104 -8.71 -10.72 23.79
CA GLU A 104 -10.16 -10.46 23.86
C GLU A 104 -10.52 -8.98 23.64
N GLU A 105 -9.68 -8.04 24.10
CA GLU A 105 -9.87 -6.59 23.91
C GLU A 105 -9.88 -6.13 22.43
N TYR A 106 -9.32 -6.94 21.53
CA TYR A 106 -9.29 -6.69 20.09
C TYR A 106 -10.44 -7.38 19.34
N LEU A 107 -11.24 -8.22 19.99
CA LEU A 107 -12.41 -8.83 19.36
C LEU A 107 -13.49 -7.76 19.10
N GLY A 108 -14.07 -7.77 17.90
CA GLY A 108 -15.10 -6.82 17.49
C GLY A 108 -14.63 -5.37 17.27
N ARG A 109 -13.32 -5.09 17.35
CA ARG A 109 -12.74 -3.78 16.99
C ARG A 109 -12.64 -3.62 15.47
N ASP A 110 -12.81 -2.39 14.97
CA ASP A 110 -12.75 -2.12 13.51
C ASP A 110 -11.42 -2.51 12.85
N PHE A 111 -10.30 -2.42 13.59
CA PHE A 111 -8.97 -2.85 13.13
C PHE A 111 -8.72 -4.37 13.23
N SER A 112 -9.74 -5.15 13.60
CA SER A 112 -9.66 -6.59 13.83
C SER A 112 -10.70 -7.33 12.98
N ILE A 113 -10.23 -8.17 12.05
CA ILE A 113 -11.08 -8.92 11.13
C ILE A 113 -11.07 -10.39 11.52
N THR A 114 -12.23 -10.89 11.95
CA THR A 114 -12.43 -12.32 12.25
C THR A 114 -12.81 -13.13 11.00
N GLU A 115 -12.62 -14.45 11.06
CA GLU A 115 -13.17 -15.35 10.03
C GLU A 115 -14.71 -15.28 9.99
N PRO A 116 -15.38 -15.38 8.81
CA PRO A 116 -16.84 -15.24 8.71
C PRO A 116 -17.67 -16.29 9.45
N GLN A 117 -17.04 -17.33 10.00
CA GLN A 117 -17.70 -18.43 10.71
C GLN A 117 -17.18 -18.62 12.16
N GLY A 118 -16.41 -17.66 12.70
CA GLY A 118 -15.85 -17.77 14.05
C GLY A 118 -15.36 -16.44 14.63
N GLU A 119 -14.89 -16.51 15.87
CA GLU A 119 -14.37 -15.35 16.63
C GLU A 119 -12.84 -15.22 16.53
N GLU A 120 -12.15 -16.16 15.86
CA GLU A 120 -10.69 -16.09 15.66
C GLU A 120 -10.29 -14.90 14.78
N ILE A 121 -9.32 -14.11 15.26
CA ILE A 121 -8.74 -12.97 14.54
C ILE A 121 -7.90 -13.49 13.35
N ARG A 122 -8.47 -13.39 12.14
CA ARG A 122 -7.78 -13.66 10.87
C ARG A 122 -6.79 -12.55 10.52
N SER A 123 -7.12 -11.30 10.87
CA SER A 123 -6.24 -10.17 10.61
C SER A 123 -6.37 -9.07 11.64
N LEU A 124 -5.22 -8.51 12.00
CA LEU A 124 -5.10 -7.36 12.88
C LEU A 124 -4.36 -6.26 12.13
N PHE A 125 -4.88 -5.04 12.15
CA PHE A 125 -4.31 -3.87 11.49
C PHE A 125 -3.59 -2.95 12.47
N ALA A 126 -2.87 -1.94 11.96
CA ALA A 126 -2.08 -0.99 12.75
C ALA A 126 -1.11 -1.64 13.76
N VAL A 127 -0.65 -2.87 13.48
CA VAL A 127 0.13 -3.71 14.39
C VAL A 127 1.49 -3.14 14.80
N HIS A 128 2.04 -2.18 14.04
CA HIS A 128 3.22 -1.42 14.43
C HIS A 128 2.95 -0.37 15.53
N PHE A 129 1.70 0.04 15.75
CA PHE A 129 1.28 0.79 16.94
C PHE A 129 0.90 -0.13 18.11
N LEU A 130 0.35 -1.32 17.82
CA LEU A 130 -0.10 -2.27 18.85
C LEU A 130 1.04 -3.05 19.53
N SER A 131 2.25 -3.05 18.96
CA SER A 131 3.41 -3.78 19.50
C SER A 131 4.72 -3.05 19.24
N GLU A 132 5.46 -2.77 20.32
CA GLU A 132 6.83 -2.23 20.25
C GLU A 132 7.77 -3.14 19.44
N ARG A 133 7.58 -4.46 19.51
CA ARG A 133 8.39 -5.43 18.74
C ARG A 133 8.13 -5.32 17.24
N LEU A 134 6.86 -5.21 16.86
CA LEU A 134 6.50 -5.06 15.44
C LEU A 134 6.86 -3.67 14.92
N ASN A 135 6.82 -2.64 15.77
CA ASN A 135 7.37 -1.32 15.44
C ASN A 135 8.89 -1.37 15.19
N ALA A 136 9.63 -2.03 16.09
CA ALA A 136 11.08 -2.19 15.95
C ALA A 136 11.44 -2.96 14.68
N LEU A 137 10.71 -4.04 14.36
CA LEU A 137 10.88 -4.79 13.11
C LEU A 137 10.56 -3.94 11.86
N ALA A 138 9.52 -3.11 11.91
CA ALA A 138 9.14 -2.23 10.80
C ALA A 138 10.16 -1.08 10.57
N ASN A 139 10.96 -0.74 11.58
CA ASN A 139 12.01 0.27 11.49
C ASN A 139 13.43 -0.33 11.41
N ASP A 140 13.56 -1.66 11.40
CA ASP A 140 14.85 -2.35 11.39
C ASP A 140 15.66 -2.01 10.13
N GLU A 141 16.93 -1.65 10.29
CA GLU A 141 17.80 -1.27 9.17
C GLU A 141 17.94 -2.36 8.11
N ARG A 142 17.88 -3.65 8.50
CA ARG A 142 17.88 -4.78 7.55
C ARG A 142 16.70 -4.70 6.59
N LEU A 143 15.55 -4.19 7.03
CA LEU A 143 14.35 -4.03 6.21
C LEU A 143 14.34 -2.66 5.52
N THR A 144 14.51 -1.57 6.27
CA THR A 144 14.36 -0.20 5.74
C THR A 144 15.43 0.17 4.71
N GLN A 145 16.66 -0.37 4.80
CA GLN A 145 17.66 -0.19 3.74
C GLN A 145 17.24 -0.85 2.41
N ARG A 146 16.58 -2.01 2.45
CA ARG A 146 16.05 -2.69 1.25
C ARG A 146 14.91 -1.91 0.62
N VAL A 147 13.99 -1.44 1.45
CA VAL A 147 12.90 -0.52 1.05
C VAL A 147 13.47 0.73 0.39
N ARG A 148 14.54 1.31 0.93
CA ARG A 148 15.20 2.51 0.38
C ARG A 148 15.84 2.25 -0.98
N GLN A 149 16.49 1.11 -1.19
CA GLN A 149 17.02 0.74 -2.51
C GLN A 149 15.92 0.55 -3.56
N ILE A 150 14.73 0.09 -3.16
CA ILE A 150 13.58 -0.08 -4.07
C ILE A 150 12.89 1.27 -4.36
N LEU A 151 12.47 2.01 -3.33
CA LEU A 151 11.64 3.23 -3.49
C LEU A 151 12.43 4.52 -3.75
N GLY A 152 13.71 4.55 -3.38
CA GLY A 152 14.48 5.79 -3.25
C GLY A 152 13.93 6.71 -2.14
N GLY A 153 14.70 7.73 -1.76
CA GLY A 153 14.27 8.72 -0.78
C GLY A 153 14.00 8.13 0.61
N ASP A 154 13.02 8.70 1.31
CA ASP A 154 12.61 8.30 2.66
C ASP A 154 11.13 7.87 2.63
N ALA A 155 10.78 6.90 3.47
CA ALA A 155 9.47 6.26 3.48
C ALA A 155 8.86 6.20 4.88
N TYR A 156 7.54 6.07 4.94
CA TYR A 156 6.75 5.85 6.15
C TYR A 156 5.91 4.58 6.02
N ILE A 157 5.43 4.05 7.15
CA ILE A 157 4.54 2.87 7.15
C ILE A 157 3.13 3.35 6.81
N HIS A 158 2.65 3.06 5.59
CA HIS A 158 1.30 3.39 5.15
C HIS A 158 0.25 2.43 5.74
N GLN A 159 0.62 1.15 5.90
CA GLN A 159 -0.23 0.13 6.52
C GLN A 159 0.64 -0.92 7.18
N SER A 160 0.16 -1.52 8.27
CA SER A 160 0.75 -2.75 8.80
C SER A 160 -0.35 -3.74 9.18
N ARG A 161 -0.14 -5.03 8.91
CA ARG A 161 -1.16 -6.07 9.14
C ARG A 161 -0.54 -7.40 9.57
N ILE A 162 -1.10 -8.02 10.60
CA ILE A 162 -0.96 -9.46 10.82
C ILE A 162 -1.97 -10.17 9.93
N ASN A 163 -1.53 -11.19 9.21
CA ASN A 163 -2.43 -12.16 8.58
C ASN A 163 -2.20 -13.52 9.22
N TYR A 164 -3.25 -14.11 9.78
CA TYR A 164 -3.31 -15.49 10.21
C TYR A 164 -4.32 -16.24 9.35
N LYS A 165 -3.93 -17.42 8.87
CA LYS A 165 -4.75 -18.28 8.02
C LYS A 165 -4.69 -19.70 8.57
N PRO A 166 -5.68 -20.13 9.35
CA PRO A 166 -5.70 -21.46 9.94
C PRO A 166 -5.69 -22.56 8.87
N GLY A 167 -5.17 -23.74 9.25
CA GLY A 167 -5.27 -24.96 8.46
C GLY A 167 -6.73 -25.32 8.16
N PHE A 168 -6.95 -26.03 7.04
CA PHE A 168 -8.22 -26.53 6.52
C PHE A 168 -9.32 -25.51 6.15
N VAL A 169 -9.44 -24.38 6.86
CA VAL A 169 -10.58 -23.44 6.74
C VAL A 169 -10.19 -22.06 6.21
N GLY A 170 -8.89 -21.72 6.21
CA GLY A 170 -8.41 -20.40 5.84
C GLY A 170 -8.72 -20.02 4.38
N LYS A 171 -9.58 -19.02 4.17
CA LYS A 171 -10.05 -18.61 2.84
C LYS A 171 -8.95 -18.01 1.97
N GLY A 172 -9.15 -18.07 0.65
CA GLY A 172 -8.31 -17.39 -0.33
C GLY A 172 -8.45 -15.86 -0.30
N PHE A 173 -7.68 -15.21 -1.17
CA PHE A 173 -7.85 -13.82 -1.59
C PHE A 173 -7.79 -13.79 -3.12
N ASN A 174 -8.73 -13.09 -3.75
CA ASN A 174 -8.80 -12.95 -5.20
C ASN A 174 -7.60 -12.16 -5.76
N TRP A 175 -7.40 -12.23 -7.09
CA TRP A 175 -6.41 -11.41 -7.77
C TRP A 175 -6.74 -9.92 -7.63
N HIS A 176 -5.78 -9.14 -7.15
CA HIS A 176 -5.89 -7.69 -7.01
C HIS A 176 -4.50 -7.03 -7.15
N SER A 177 -4.52 -5.72 -7.36
CA SER A 177 -3.37 -4.82 -7.17
C SER A 177 -3.65 -4.02 -5.91
N ASP A 178 -2.70 -4.02 -4.96
CA ASP A 178 -2.79 -3.23 -3.72
C ASP A 178 -2.93 -1.74 -4.07
N PHE A 179 -2.09 -1.27 -4.99
CA PHE A 179 -2.05 0.11 -5.48
C PHE A 179 -3.38 0.57 -6.08
N GLU A 180 -4.11 -0.29 -6.78
CA GLU A 180 -5.44 0.07 -7.33
C GLU A 180 -6.40 0.49 -6.22
N THR A 181 -6.40 -0.23 -5.09
CA THR A 181 -7.23 0.10 -3.94
C THR A 181 -6.67 1.29 -3.15
N TRP A 182 -5.35 1.41 -2.96
CA TRP A 182 -4.75 2.57 -2.28
C TRP A 182 -4.91 3.87 -3.08
N HIS A 183 -4.87 3.80 -4.41
CA HIS A 183 -5.13 4.92 -5.29
C HIS A 183 -6.62 5.31 -5.23
N ALA A 184 -7.52 4.36 -5.51
CA ALA A 184 -8.97 4.62 -5.54
C ALA A 184 -9.54 5.07 -4.19
N GLU A 185 -9.19 4.39 -3.10
CA GLU A 185 -9.87 4.51 -1.79
C GLU A 185 -9.08 5.33 -0.75
N ASP A 186 -7.76 5.42 -0.86
CA ASP A 186 -6.91 6.20 0.06
C ASP A 186 -6.27 7.44 -0.58
N GLY A 187 -6.29 7.58 -1.90
CA GLY A 187 -5.69 8.72 -2.58
C GLY A 187 -4.16 8.63 -2.76
N MET A 188 -3.57 7.43 -2.80
CA MET A 188 -2.13 7.27 -3.10
C MET A 188 -1.83 7.66 -4.57
N PRO A 189 -1.04 8.71 -4.85
CA PRO A 189 -1.01 9.31 -6.19
C PRO A 189 -0.08 8.61 -7.20
N ARG A 190 0.97 7.93 -6.76
CA ARG A 190 1.97 7.26 -7.64
C ARG A 190 2.35 5.88 -7.11
N MET A 191 2.91 5.03 -7.98
CA MET A 191 3.42 3.69 -7.60
C MET A 191 4.78 3.76 -6.88
N HIS A 192 4.82 4.46 -5.75
CA HIS A 192 6.00 4.63 -4.89
C HIS A 192 5.82 3.94 -3.53
N ALA A 193 5.14 2.78 -3.50
CA ALA A 193 5.01 1.95 -2.32
C ALA A 193 5.53 0.52 -2.56
N VAL A 194 6.01 -0.13 -1.49
CA VAL A 194 6.48 -1.53 -1.49
C VAL A 194 5.93 -2.25 -0.27
N SER A 195 5.44 -3.46 -0.51
CA SER A 195 4.92 -4.37 0.51
C SER A 195 6.02 -5.32 0.98
N ALA A 196 6.18 -5.44 2.29
CA ALA A 196 7.10 -6.35 2.96
C ALA A 196 6.31 -7.37 3.77
N SER A 197 6.36 -8.64 3.36
CA SER A 197 5.70 -9.75 4.03
C SER A 197 6.73 -10.69 4.63
N LEU A 198 6.90 -10.64 5.96
CA LEU A 198 7.69 -11.61 6.70
C LEU A 198 6.83 -12.83 7.00
N ILE A 199 7.18 -14.00 6.43
CA ILE A 199 6.46 -15.25 6.68
C ILE A 199 6.95 -15.85 8.02
N LEU A 200 6.02 -16.31 8.85
CA LEU A 200 6.29 -16.76 10.23
C LEU A 200 5.88 -18.21 10.46
N THR A 201 5.44 -18.87 9.40
CA THR A 201 5.24 -20.31 9.21
C THR A 201 5.80 -20.68 7.84
N ASP A 202 6.15 -21.94 7.63
CA ASP A 202 6.64 -22.40 6.34
C ASP A 202 5.56 -22.24 5.25
N ASN A 203 5.89 -21.59 4.14
CA ASN A 203 5.01 -21.48 2.98
C ASN A 203 5.33 -22.60 1.99
N HIS A 204 4.35 -23.44 1.69
CA HIS A 204 4.45 -24.51 0.68
C HIS A 204 3.24 -24.48 -0.24
N HIS A 205 3.30 -25.14 -1.39
CA HIS A 205 2.24 -25.05 -2.43
C HIS A 205 0.83 -25.47 -1.97
N PHE A 206 0.68 -26.12 -0.79
CA PHE A 206 -0.58 -26.66 -0.30
C PHE A 206 -1.23 -25.85 0.84
N ASN A 207 -0.50 -24.96 1.54
CA ASN A 207 -1.10 -24.07 2.55
C ASN A 207 -1.60 -22.72 1.97
N GLY A 208 -1.70 -22.64 0.64
CA GLY A 208 -2.17 -21.46 -0.07
C GLY A 208 -1.21 -20.28 0.08
N PRO A 209 0.03 -20.37 -0.44
CA PRO A 209 1.03 -19.32 -0.36
C PRO A 209 0.59 -18.08 -1.16
N LEU A 210 1.31 -16.98 -1.05
CA LEU A 210 1.07 -15.82 -1.92
C LEU A 210 1.48 -16.20 -3.34
N MET A 211 0.58 -15.96 -4.29
CA MET A 211 0.80 -16.13 -5.73
C MET A 211 0.94 -14.76 -6.37
N LEU A 212 1.92 -14.57 -7.23
CA LEU A 212 2.22 -13.30 -7.89
C LEU A 212 2.37 -13.52 -9.41
N VAL A 213 2.03 -12.51 -10.21
CA VAL A 213 2.24 -12.53 -11.67
C VAL A 213 3.49 -11.71 -12.01
N PRO A 214 4.60 -12.33 -12.45
CA PRO A 214 5.80 -11.60 -12.83
C PRO A 214 5.54 -10.53 -13.91
N GLY A 215 6.13 -9.36 -13.75
CA GLY A 215 6.03 -8.26 -14.73
C GLY A 215 4.71 -7.49 -14.73
N SER A 216 3.69 -7.96 -13.99
CA SER A 216 2.37 -7.32 -13.92
C SER A 216 2.38 -5.93 -13.26
N GLN A 217 3.39 -5.62 -12.42
CA GLN A 217 3.58 -4.31 -11.80
C GLN A 217 3.69 -3.15 -12.80
N ASN A 218 4.03 -3.46 -14.06
CA ASN A 218 4.13 -2.49 -15.16
C ASN A 218 2.78 -2.15 -15.81
N ALA A 219 1.71 -2.87 -15.50
CA ALA A 219 0.37 -2.66 -16.05
C ALA A 219 -0.63 -2.32 -14.93
N PHE A 220 -1.10 -1.09 -14.89
CA PHE A 220 -2.21 -0.70 -14.02
C PHE A 220 -3.53 -1.14 -14.66
N VAL A 221 -4.33 -1.97 -14.00
CA VAL A 221 -5.64 -2.41 -14.53
C VAL A 221 -6.77 -1.60 -13.90
N PRO A 222 -7.43 -0.68 -14.62
CA PRO A 222 -8.60 0.01 -14.10
C PRO A 222 -9.74 -0.99 -13.86
N CYS A 223 -10.31 -0.94 -12.67
CA CYS A 223 -11.43 -1.78 -12.29
C CYS A 223 -12.77 -1.07 -12.56
N VAL A 224 -13.82 -1.85 -12.80
CA VAL A 224 -15.17 -1.34 -13.10
C VAL A 224 -16.02 -1.35 -11.83
N GLY A 225 -16.88 -0.33 -11.70
CA GLY A 225 -17.82 -0.19 -10.60
C GLY A 225 -17.37 0.84 -9.57
N GLU A 226 -18.29 1.73 -9.23
CA GLU A 226 -18.09 2.77 -8.22
C GLU A 226 -17.77 2.16 -6.84
N THR A 227 -16.86 2.77 -6.08
CA THR A 227 -16.52 2.32 -4.73
C THR A 227 -17.70 2.57 -3.77
N PRO A 228 -18.29 1.53 -3.15
CA PRO A 228 -19.35 1.71 -2.17
C PRO A 228 -18.86 2.42 -0.90
N GLU A 229 -19.77 3.05 -0.17
CA GLU A 229 -19.43 3.57 1.15
C GLU A 229 -18.93 2.45 2.08
N ASP A 230 -17.79 2.69 2.73
CA ASP A 230 -17.12 1.77 3.65
C ASP A 230 -16.83 0.37 3.06
N ASN A 231 -16.53 0.30 1.75
CA ASN A 231 -16.18 -0.91 0.99
C ASN A 231 -15.23 -1.86 1.73
N TYR A 232 -14.25 -1.30 2.46
CA TYR A 232 -13.27 -2.02 3.28
C TYR A 232 -13.88 -3.06 4.23
N ARG A 233 -15.09 -2.83 4.77
CA ARG A 233 -15.76 -3.78 5.69
C ARG A 233 -16.04 -5.13 5.01
N ASN A 234 -16.21 -5.14 3.70
CA ASN A 234 -16.49 -6.32 2.89
C ASN A 234 -15.22 -6.82 2.17
N SER A 235 -14.48 -5.92 1.50
CA SER A 235 -13.32 -6.30 0.67
C SER A 235 -12.20 -7.00 1.44
N LEU A 236 -11.99 -6.65 2.71
CA LEU A 236 -11.04 -7.31 3.61
C LEU A 236 -11.38 -8.78 3.92
N LYS A 237 -12.62 -9.21 3.68
CA LYS A 237 -13.09 -10.60 3.81
C LYS A 237 -13.17 -11.29 2.45
N SER A 238 -13.75 -10.61 1.45
CA SER A 238 -13.86 -11.03 0.05
C SER A 238 -13.94 -9.80 -0.85
N GLN A 239 -12.95 -9.61 -1.73
CA GLN A 239 -12.92 -8.49 -2.66
C GLN A 239 -13.66 -8.86 -3.96
N GLU A 240 -14.66 -8.05 -4.30
CA GLU A 240 -15.47 -8.15 -5.53
C GLU A 240 -15.35 -6.88 -6.41
N ILE A 241 -15.10 -5.73 -5.80
CA ILE A 241 -14.85 -4.44 -6.46
C ILE A 241 -13.36 -4.10 -6.30
N GLY A 242 -12.74 -3.51 -7.33
CA GLY A 242 -11.27 -3.42 -7.42
C GLY A 242 -10.60 -4.74 -7.88
N VAL A 243 -11.38 -5.62 -8.53
CA VAL A 243 -10.89 -6.89 -9.07
C VAL A 243 -10.75 -6.78 -10.60
N PRO A 244 -9.56 -7.04 -11.17
CA PRO A 244 -9.36 -7.14 -12.62
C PRO A 244 -10.27 -8.18 -13.29
N SER A 245 -10.68 -7.94 -14.54
CA SER A 245 -11.49 -8.90 -15.27
C SER A 245 -10.70 -10.18 -15.58
N GLN A 246 -11.39 -11.33 -15.66
CA GLN A 246 -10.75 -12.62 -15.93
C GLN A 246 -9.99 -12.66 -17.27
N GLU A 247 -10.45 -11.90 -18.27
CA GLU A 247 -9.76 -11.76 -19.56
C GLU A 247 -8.40 -11.05 -19.39
N VAL A 248 -8.37 -9.92 -18.68
CA VAL A 248 -7.14 -9.16 -18.43
C VAL A 248 -6.18 -9.94 -17.54
N LEU A 249 -6.69 -10.66 -16.52
CA LEU A 249 -5.88 -11.57 -15.71
C LEU A 249 -5.22 -12.65 -16.56
N ALA A 250 -5.97 -13.34 -17.43
CA ALA A 250 -5.42 -14.38 -18.29
C ALA A 250 -4.34 -13.83 -19.25
N GLU A 251 -4.54 -12.64 -19.80
CA GLU A 251 -3.58 -11.98 -20.69
C GLU A 251 -2.30 -11.53 -19.97
N LEU A 252 -2.42 -10.94 -18.77
CA LEU A 252 -1.26 -10.53 -17.97
C LEU A 252 -0.49 -11.74 -17.39
N ILE A 253 -1.19 -12.80 -16.98
CA ILE A 253 -0.56 -14.08 -16.58
C ILE A 253 0.22 -14.69 -17.74
N ALA A 254 -0.33 -14.69 -18.95
CA ALA A 254 0.37 -15.18 -20.14
C ALA A 254 1.58 -14.28 -20.49
N LYS A 255 1.44 -12.95 -20.43
CA LYS A 255 2.52 -11.97 -20.65
C LYS A 255 3.66 -12.12 -19.63
N GLY A 256 3.33 -12.41 -18.37
CA GLY A 256 4.27 -12.65 -17.27
C GLY A 256 4.91 -14.05 -17.24
N GLY A 257 4.62 -14.92 -18.21
CA GLY A 257 5.16 -16.28 -18.26
C GLY A 257 4.52 -17.27 -17.28
N GLY A 258 3.45 -16.87 -16.58
CA GLY A 258 2.71 -17.72 -15.65
C GLY A 258 2.46 -17.06 -14.29
N ILE A 259 2.45 -17.89 -13.25
CA ILE A 259 2.24 -17.51 -11.85
C ILE A 259 3.40 -18.09 -11.04
N GLU A 260 4.04 -17.26 -10.22
CA GLU A 260 5.01 -17.72 -9.22
C GLU A 260 4.37 -17.74 -7.83
N ALA A 261 4.80 -18.68 -6.98
CA ALA A 261 4.33 -18.83 -5.61
C ALA A 261 5.47 -18.59 -4.63
N ALA A 262 5.30 -17.68 -3.67
CA ALA A 262 6.28 -17.36 -2.65
C ALA A 262 6.31 -18.45 -1.56
N THR A 263 7.06 -19.52 -1.83
CA THR A 263 7.34 -20.63 -0.91
C THR A 263 8.71 -20.50 -0.24
N GLY A 264 8.85 -21.11 0.93
CA GLY A 264 10.08 -21.07 1.73
C GLY A 264 9.80 -21.21 3.22
N ASP A 265 10.86 -21.42 3.99
CA ASP A 265 10.78 -21.65 5.44
C ASP A 265 10.40 -20.36 6.21
N ALA A 266 9.84 -20.54 7.40
CA ALA A 266 9.52 -19.45 8.32
C ALA A 266 10.76 -18.56 8.59
N GLY A 267 10.55 -17.24 8.60
CA GLY A 267 11.61 -16.24 8.68
C GLY A 267 12.05 -15.65 7.33
N GLY A 268 11.51 -16.13 6.21
CA GLY A 268 11.69 -15.53 4.89
C GLY A 268 10.95 -14.20 4.70
N LEU A 269 11.56 -13.26 4.00
CA LEU A 269 10.99 -11.96 3.64
C LEU A 269 10.65 -11.91 2.16
N LEU A 270 9.36 -11.71 1.83
CA LEU A 270 8.92 -11.35 0.49
C LEU A 270 8.79 -9.81 0.40
N LEU A 271 9.46 -9.20 -0.58
CA LEU A 271 9.26 -7.80 -0.96
C LEU A 271 8.55 -7.76 -2.31
N PHE A 272 7.50 -6.93 -2.46
CA PHE A 272 6.80 -6.77 -3.73
C PHE A 272 6.27 -5.35 -3.97
N ASP A 273 6.28 -4.93 -5.24
CA ASP A 273 5.80 -3.62 -5.70
C ASP A 273 4.29 -3.49 -5.50
N CYS A 274 3.83 -2.30 -5.11
CA CYS A 274 2.43 -2.02 -4.82
C CYS A 274 1.45 -2.39 -5.95
N ASN A 275 1.87 -2.38 -7.22
CA ASN A 275 0.99 -2.69 -8.35
C ASN A 275 1.09 -4.13 -8.86
N VAL A 276 1.91 -5.00 -8.27
CA VAL A 276 1.98 -6.40 -8.74
C VAL A 276 0.66 -7.13 -8.46
N LEU A 277 0.15 -7.82 -9.48
CA LEU A 277 -1.03 -8.66 -9.34
C LEU A 277 -0.71 -9.87 -8.46
N HIS A 278 -1.45 -10.02 -7.38
CA HIS A 278 -1.26 -11.12 -6.44
C HIS A 278 -2.58 -11.66 -5.86
N ALA A 279 -2.53 -12.91 -5.39
CA ALA A 279 -3.66 -13.67 -4.86
C ALA A 279 -3.20 -14.73 -3.86
N SER A 280 -4.12 -15.46 -3.23
CA SER A 280 -3.79 -16.76 -2.63
C SER A 280 -4.98 -17.72 -2.63
N ASN A 281 -4.74 -18.99 -2.93
CA ASN A 281 -5.74 -20.06 -2.85
C ASN A 281 -6.17 -20.32 -1.39
N ALA A 282 -7.29 -21.02 -1.17
CA ALA A 282 -7.66 -21.49 0.18
C ALA A 282 -6.59 -22.44 0.77
N ASN A 283 -6.48 -22.48 2.10
CA ASN A 283 -5.62 -23.43 2.79
C ASN A 283 -6.42 -24.70 3.10
N MET A 284 -6.15 -25.79 2.36
CA MET A 284 -6.76 -27.10 2.59
C MET A 284 -5.86 -28.06 3.40
N SER A 285 -4.64 -27.63 3.73
CA SER A 285 -3.64 -28.40 4.47
C SER A 285 -3.83 -28.25 5.99
N PRO A 286 -3.25 -29.14 6.83
CA PRO A 286 -3.22 -28.92 8.28
C PRO A 286 -2.37 -27.72 8.70
N ASP A 287 -1.42 -27.31 7.86
CA ASP A 287 -0.35 -26.40 8.21
C ASP A 287 -0.85 -24.94 8.14
N PRO A 288 -0.83 -24.17 9.24
CA PRO A 288 -1.29 -22.79 9.23
C PRO A 288 -0.34 -21.91 8.42
N ARG A 289 -0.85 -20.79 7.90
CA ARG A 289 -0.05 -19.76 7.23
C ARG A 289 -0.14 -18.45 8.01
N SER A 290 0.96 -17.94 8.56
CA SER A 290 1.00 -16.62 9.20
C SER A 290 2.10 -15.74 8.63
N ASN A 291 1.81 -14.45 8.52
CA ASN A 291 2.79 -13.44 8.10
C ASN A 291 2.49 -12.09 8.75
N VAL A 292 3.55 -11.33 9.01
CA VAL A 292 3.43 -9.89 9.32
C VAL A 292 3.73 -9.08 8.06
N PHE A 293 2.97 -8.03 7.87
CA PHE A 293 2.95 -7.22 6.66
C PHE A 293 3.19 -5.76 6.99
N PHE A 294 4.11 -5.12 6.27
CA PHE A 294 4.37 -3.68 6.35
C PHE A 294 4.36 -3.10 4.94
N VAL A 295 3.56 -2.07 4.71
CA VAL A 295 3.55 -1.30 3.47
C VAL A 295 4.33 -0.02 3.71
N TYR A 296 5.43 0.14 2.99
CA TYR A 296 6.20 1.38 3.00
C TYR A 296 5.79 2.23 1.82
N ASN A 297 5.48 3.50 2.07
CA ASN A 297 5.19 4.49 1.04
C ASN A 297 6.16 5.65 1.16
N ARG A 298 6.58 6.24 0.04
CA ARG A 298 7.50 7.39 0.03
C ARG A 298 6.86 8.63 0.66
N LEU A 299 7.62 9.42 1.42
CA LEU A 299 7.09 10.62 2.11
C LEU A 299 6.51 11.68 1.16
N ASP A 300 7.07 11.80 -0.04
CA ASP A 300 6.58 12.68 -1.11
C ASP A 300 5.45 12.07 -1.95
N ASN A 301 5.08 10.80 -1.68
CA ASN A 301 3.94 10.09 -2.25
C ASN A 301 2.83 9.86 -1.21
N ARG A 302 2.78 10.66 -0.14
CA ARG A 302 1.71 10.61 0.86
C ARG A 302 0.33 10.70 0.20
N CYS A 303 -0.66 10.09 0.83
CA CYS A 303 -2.04 10.11 0.35
C CYS A 303 -2.61 11.54 0.24
N GLN A 304 -3.53 11.72 -0.70
CA GLN A 304 -4.34 12.93 -0.86
C GLN A 304 -5.83 12.58 -0.79
N ALA A 305 -6.72 13.40 -1.37
CA ALA A 305 -8.11 13.00 -1.54
C ALA A 305 -8.21 11.70 -2.37
N PRO A 306 -9.08 10.73 -2.01
CA PRO A 306 -9.27 9.52 -2.79
C PRO A 306 -9.67 9.82 -4.23
N PHE A 307 -9.07 9.12 -5.19
CA PHE A 307 -9.34 9.35 -6.61
C PHE A 307 -10.72 8.81 -7.05
N ALA A 308 -11.23 7.78 -6.36
CA ALA A 308 -12.51 7.15 -6.71
C ALA A 308 -13.28 6.58 -5.50
N ALA A 309 -13.28 7.30 -4.38
CA ALA A 309 -14.11 7.01 -3.21
C ALA A 309 -14.62 8.31 -2.56
N PRO A 310 -15.80 8.30 -1.91
CA PRO A 310 -16.42 9.53 -1.37
C PRO A 310 -15.71 10.10 -0.12
N LYS A 311 -14.91 9.29 0.57
CA LYS A 311 -14.15 9.64 1.77
C LYS A 311 -12.96 8.68 1.91
N PRO A 312 -11.83 9.10 2.52
CA PRO A 312 -10.70 8.20 2.77
C PRO A 312 -11.08 7.10 3.76
N ARG A 313 -10.39 5.95 3.68
CA ARG A 313 -10.59 4.83 4.60
C ARG A 313 -10.11 5.15 6.02
N PRO A 314 -10.55 4.40 7.06
CA PRO A 314 -10.07 4.57 8.42
C PRO A 314 -8.54 4.43 8.55
N ARG A 315 -7.96 5.16 9.50
CA ARG A 315 -6.50 5.30 9.64
C ARG A 315 -5.74 3.99 9.89
N PHE A 316 -6.35 3.00 10.53
CA PHE A 316 -5.73 1.67 10.66
C PHE A 316 -5.50 0.94 9.32
N LEU A 317 -6.12 1.39 8.22
CA LEU A 317 -5.88 0.90 6.86
C LEU A 317 -4.92 1.79 6.05
N ALA A 318 -4.88 3.09 6.35
CA ALA A 318 -4.18 4.10 5.56
C ALA A 318 -3.66 5.23 6.45
N HIS A 319 -2.44 5.04 6.95
CA HIS A 319 -1.76 5.99 7.82
C HIS A 319 -1.21 7.20 7.08
N GLU A 320 -0.97 8.28 7.82
CA GLU A 320 -0.22 9.47 7.36
C GLU A 320 1.22 9.49 7.89
N PRO A 321 2.15 10.20 7.21
CA PRO A 321 3.47 10.49 7.76
C PRO A 321 3.41 11.19 9.12
N GLY A 322 4.02 10.57 10.14
CA GLY A 322 4.09 11.12 11.49
C GLY A 322 2.78 11.03 12.30
N GLU A 323 1.83 10.19 11.88
CA GLU A 323 0.64 9.86 12.67
C GLU A 323 1.01 9.10 13.95
N ASP A 324 0.30 9.41 15.05
CA ASP A 324 0.27 8.62 16.27
C ASP A 324 -1.16 8.06 16.41
N TRP A 325 -1.30 6.73 16.23
CA TRP A 325 -2.60 6.06 16.18
C TRP A 325 -2.84 5.20 17.42
N THR A 326 -4.07 5.25 17.94
CA THR A 326 -4.50 4.45 19.10
C THR A 326 -5.80 3.67 18.83
N PRO A 327 -5.95 2.44 19.35
CA PRO A 327 -7.09 1.52 19.13
C PRO A 327 -8.42 1.85 19.87
#